data_AF-A0A965Q7E9-F1
#
_entry.id   AF-A0A965Q7E9-F1
#
_cell.length_a   1.000
_cell.length_b   1.000
_cell.length_c   1.000
_cell.angle_alpha   90.00
_cell.angle_beta   90.00
_cell.angle_gamma   90.00
#
_symmetry.space_group_name_H-M   'P 1'
#
loop_
_entity.id
_entity.type
_entity.pdbx_description
1 polymer ?
#
loop_
_entity_poly.entity_id
_entity_poly.type
_entity_poly.pdbx_seq_one_letter_code
_entity_poly.pdbx_strand_id
1 'polypeptide(L)'
;CDLIRTLNDALGATSIIVTHDVEEAFSFADYIYFVADGSVAAEGTPKELSKSKLPFVHQFVHGEKDGPVPFHYNAPSYKKDIYESV
;
A
#
# COMPACT_ATOMS: atom_id res chain seq x y z
N CYS A 1 4.53 16.67 -3.29
CA CYS A 1 5.93 16.26 -3.54
C CYS A 1 6.44 16.78 -4.89
N ASP A 2 6.59 18.10 -5.05
CA ASP A 2 6.96 18.68 -6.36
C ASP A 2 8.47 18.71 -6.60
N LEU A 3 9.26 18.76 -5.54
CA LEU A 3 10.72 18.85 -5.64
C LEU A 3 11.34 17.59 -6.26
N ILE A 4 10.85 16.40 -5.87
CA ILE A 4 11.38 15.12 -6.34
C ILE A 4 11.12 14.97 -7.84
N ARG A 5 9.89 15.27 -8.29
CA ARG A 5 9.50 15.19 -9.69
C ARG A 5 10.26 16.22 -10.54
N THR A 6 10.38 17.46 -10.05
CA THR A 6 11.15 18.51 -10.72
C THR A 6 12.63 18.13 -10.87
N LEU A 7 13.23 17.52 -9.84
CA LEU A 7 14.61 17.04 -9.92
C LEU A 7 14.75 15.88 -10.91
N ASN A 8 13.81 14.95 -10.92
CA ASN A 8 13.82 13.82 -11.84
C ASN A 8 13.74 14.30 -13.30
N ASP A 9 12.81 15.21 -13.59
CA ASP A 9 12.59 15.78 -14.92
C ASP A 9 13.79 16.61 -15.38
N ALA A 10 14.43 17.36 -14.49
CA ALA A 10 15.58 18.20 -14.82
C ALA A 10 16.88 17.41 -15.05
N LEU A 11 17.06 16.29 -14.35
CA LEU A 11 18.27 15.48 -14.41
C LEU A 11 18.17 14.31 -15.39
N GLY A 12 16.96 13.93 -15.82
CA GLY A 12 16.72 12.74 -16.65
C GLY A 12 17.15 11.44 -15.96
N ALA A 13 17.21 11.44 -14.63
CA ALA A 13 17.65 10.31 -13.83
C ALA A 13 16.55 9.25 -13.71
N THR A 14 16.92 8.03 -13.30
CA THR A 14 15.94 7.04 -12.86
C THR A 14 15.85 7.09 -11.34
N SER A 15 14.69 7.45 -10.81
CA SER A 15 14.44 7.59 -9.38
C SER A 15 13.58 6.42 -8.87
N ILE A 16 14.06 5.72 -7.84
CA ILE A 16 13.32 4.67 -7.14
C ILE A 16 12.95 5.19 -5.76
N ILE A 17 11.67 5.13 -5.43
CA ILE A 17 11.13 5.67 -4.18
C ILE A 17 10.38 4.55 -3.46
N VAL A 18 10.69 4.37 -2.18
CA VAL A 18 10.03 3.40 -1.31
C VAL A 18 9.25 4.17 -0.27
N THR A 19 7.93 4.01 -0.26
CA THR A 19 7.03 4.63 0.70
C THR A 19 5.89 3.69 1.05
N HIS A 20 5.26 3.96 2.19
CA HIS A 20 4.01 3.32 2.60
C HIS A 20 2.79 4.21 2.33
N ASP A 21 2.99 5.48 1.94
CA ASP A 21 1.92 6.39 1.56
C ASP A 21 1.54 6.20 0.09
N VAL A 22 0.39 5.57 -0.13
CA VAL A 22 -0.11 5.22 -1.45
C VAL A 22 -0.62 6.45 -2.21
N GLU A 23 -1.31 7.36 -1.51
CA GLU A 23 -1.87 8.56 -2.13
C GLU A 23 -0.75 9.47 -2.63
N GLU A 24 0.29 9.63 -1.83
CA GLU A 24 1.47 10.40 -2.21
C GLU A 24 2.19 9.75 -3.39
N ALA A 25 2.42 8.42 -3.35
CA ALA A 25 3.07 7.69 -4.44
C ALA A 25 2.33 7.85 -5.77
N PHE A 26 0.99 7.78 -5.76
CA PHE A 26 0.16 7.95 -6.97
C PHE A 26 0.25 9.37 -7.56
N SER A 27 0.63 10.37 -6.76
CA SER A 27 0.72 11.76 -7.21
C SER A 27 1.94 12.06 -8.10
N PHE A 28 3.03 11.31 -7.94
CA PHE A 28 4.30 11.58 -8.65
C PHE A 28 4.91 10.37 -9.36
N ALA A 29 4.53 9.13 -9.01
CA ALA A 29 5.13 7.95 -9.60
C ALA A 29 4.62 7.70 -11.01
N ASP A 30 5.52 7.38 -11.93
CA ASP A 30 5.15 6.93 -13.28
C ASP A 30 4.70 5.47 -13.27
N TYR A 31 5.29 4.65 -12.40
CA TYR A 31 5.03 3.23 -12.27
C TYR A 31 5.20 2.79 -10.81
N ILE A 32 4.35 1.88 -10.35
CA ILE A 32 4.28 1.46 -8.95
C ILE A 32 4.36 -0.06 -8.86
N TYR A 33 5.11 -0.55 -7.87
CA TYR A 33 5.13 -1.94 -7.44
C TYR A 33 4.63 -2.03 -6.01
N PHE A 34 3.62 -2.85 -5.78
CA PHE A 34 3.17 -3.23 -4.44
C PHE A 34 3.87 -4.51 -4.03
N VAL A 35 4.53 -4.48 -2.87
CA VAL A 35 5.23 -5.64 -2.30
C VAL A 35 4.49 -6.09 -1.05
N ALA A 36 4.10 -7.36 -1.02
CA ALA A 36 3.49 -8.02 0.14
C ALA A 36 4.02 -9.44 0.28
N ASP A 37 4.20 -9.92 1.52
CA ASP A 37 4.71 -11.25 1.83
C ASP A 37 6.02 -11.63 1.09
N GLY A 38 6.89 -10.63 0.88
CA GLY A 38 8.16 -10.81 0.16
C GLY A 38 8.03 -11.01 -1.36
N SER A 39 6.85 -10.77 -1.92
CA SER A 39 6.55 -10.91 -3.35
C SER A 39 5.91 -9.65 -3.93
N VAL A 40 5.99 -9.47 -5.26
CA VAL A 40 5.25 -8.39 -5.94
C VAL A 40 3.79 -8.81 -6.02
N ALA A 41 2.95 -8.14 -5.24
CA ALA A 41 1.51 -8.40 -5.15
C ALA A 41 0.75 -7.77 -6.31
N ALA A 42 1.21 -6.62 -6.81
CA ALA A 42 0.68 -5.94 -7.98
C ALA A 42 1.69 -4.94 -8.54
N GLU A 43 1.56 -4.62 -9.82
CA GLU A 43 2.39 -3.65 -10.50
C GLU A 43 1.61 -2.95 -11.61
N GLY A 44 1.99 -1.73 -11.96
CA GLY A 44 1.36 -0.97 -13.04
C GLY A 44 1.48 0.54 -12.89
N THR A 45 0.86 1.27 -13.81
CA THR A 45 0.71 2.72 -13.68
C THR A 45 -0.31 3.08 -12.59
N PRO A 46 -0.24 4.28 -11.98
CA PRO A 46 -1.26 4.73 -11.01
C PRO A 46 -2.69 4.65 -11.55
N LYS A 47 -2.87 4.89 -12.85
CA LYS A 47 -4.18 4.84 -13.53
C LYS A 47 -4.72 3.42 -13.69
N GLU A 48 -3.85 2.43 -13.85
CA GLU A 48 -4.24 1.01 -13.92
C GLU A 48 -4.53 0.47 -12.52
N LEU A 49 -3.66 0.78 -11.56
CA LEU A 49 -3.79 0.33 -10.18
C LEU A 49 -5.01 0.93 -9.48
N SER A 50 -5.35 2.20 -9.74
CA SER A 50 -6.60 2.82 -9.23
C SER A 50 -7.88 2.19 -9.77
N LYS A 51 -7.81 1.44 -10.87
CA LYS A 51 -8.93 0.67 -11.44
C LYS A 51 -8.83 -0.82 -11.15
N SER A 52 -7.80 -1.23 -10.42
CA SER A 52 -7.57 -2.64 -10.11
C SER A 52 -8.69 -3.16 -9.22
N LYS A 53 -9.17 -4.36 -9.56
CA LYS A 53 -10.14 -5.10 -8.74
C LYS A 53 -9.46 -6.04 -7.75
N LEU A 54 -8.12 -6.03 -7.69
CA LEU A 54 -7.38 -6.85 -6.74
C LEU A 54 -7.71 -6.36 -5.32
N PRO A 55 -8.25 -7.22 -4.43
CA PRO A 55 -8.72 -6.81 -3.11
C PRO A 55 -7.66 -6.09 -2.27
N PHE A 56 -6.38 -6.50 -2.39
CA PHE A 56 -5.27 -5.86 -1.71
C PHE A 56 -5.03 -4.43 -2.23
N VAL A 57 -4.90 -4.27 -3.56
CA VAL A 57 -4.68 -2.95 -4.16
C VAL A 57 -5.85 -2.02 -3.88
N HIS A 58 -7.08 -2.52 -3.96
CA HIS A 58 -8.28 -1.75 -3.65
C HIS A 58 -8.28 -1.29 -2.18
N GLN A 59 -8.06 -2.21 -1.24
CA GLN A 59 -8.00 -1.90 0.19
C GLN A 59 -6.94 -0.83 0.48
N PHE A 60 -5.74 -0.96 -0.10
CA PHE A 60 -4.63 -0.02 0.09
C PHE A 60 -4.88 1.34 -0.57
N VAL A 61 -5.39 1.37 -1.80
CA VAL A 61 -5.67 2.62 -2.54
C VAL A 61 -6.82 3.40 -1.91
N HIS A 62 -7.83 2.71 -1.37
CA HIS A 62 -9.01 3.35 -0.77
C HIS A 62 -8.93 3.48 0.76
N GLY A 63 -7.85 3.02 1.39
CA GLY A 63 -7.67 3.09 2.85
C GLY A 63 -8.77 2.34 3.62
N GLU A 64 -9.30 1.26 3.03
CA GLU A 64 -10.40 0.50 3.64
C GLU A 64 -9.91 -0.28 4.86
N LYS A 65 -10.70 -0.25 5.94
CA LYS A 65 -10.40 -0.98 7.18
C LYS A 65 -10.50 -2.49 7.02
N ASP A 66 -11.34 -2.92 6.08
CA ASP A 66 -11.65 -4.31 5.80
C ASP A 66 -11.05 -4.74 4.46
N GLY A 67 -10.43 -5.92 4.42
CA GLY A 67 -9.86 -6.50 3.21
C GLY A 67 -8.92 -7.67 3.52
N PRO A 68 -8.14 -8.15 2.54
CA PRO A 68 -7.26 -9.32 2.72
C PRO A 68 -6.19 -9.13 3.79
N VAL A 69 -5.87 -7.88 4.16
CA VAL A 69 -5.02 -7.59 5.32
C VAL A 69 -5.92 -7.16 6.49
N PRO A 70 -6.27 -8.09 7.40
CA PRO A 70 -7.15 -7.78 8.52
C PRO A 70 -6.44 -6.89 9.53
N PHE A 71 -7.15 -5.86 10.02
CA PHE A 71 -6.66 -4.98 11.08
C PHE A 71 -6.59 -5.69 12.45
N HIS A 72 -7.39 -6.74 12.62
CA HIS A 72 -7.42 -7.54 13.84
C HIS A 72 -6.40 -8.68 13.75
N TYR A 73 -5.47 -8.70 14.72
CA TYR A 73 -4.65 -9.88 14.95
C TYR A 73 -5.52 -11.05 15.43
N ASN A 74 -5.19 -12.27 15.03
CA ASN A 74 -5.89 -13.46 15.53
C ASN A 74 -5.71 -13.56 17.04
N ALA A 75 -6.72 -13.12 17.78
CA ALA A 75 -6.76 -13.16 19.22
C ALA A 75 -7.98 -14.00 19.67
N PRO A 76 -7.87 -14.70 20.81
CA PRO A 76 -9.04 -15.30 21.44
C PRO A 76 -10.08 -14.22 21.75
N SER A 77 -11.34 -14.63 21.88
CA SER A 77 -12.40 -13.72 22.33
C SER A 77 -11.96 -13.02 23.62
N TYR A 78 -12.15 -11.70 23.71
CA TYR A 78 -11.81 -10.90 24.88
C TYR A 78 -12.31 -11.51 26.20
N LYS A 79 -13.51 -12.12 26.16
CA LYS A 79 -14.08 -12.84 27.30
C LYS A 79 -13.17 -13.99 27.75
N LYS A 80 -12.68 -14.78 26.81
CA LYS A 80 -11.81 -15.94 27.07
C LYS A 80 -10.45 -15.50 27.60
N ASP A 81 -9.88 -14.44 27.04
CA ASP A 81 -8.59 -13.86 27.45
C ASP A 81 -8.59 -13.39 28.91
N ILE A 82 -9.68 -12.73 29.33
CA ILE A 82 -9.85 -12.27 30.72
C ILE A 82 -10.00 -13.44 31.70
N TYR A 83 -10.75 -14.49 31.33
CA TYR A 83 -11.05 -15.58 32.26
C TYR A 83 -10.02 -16.72 32.27
N GLU A 84 -9.12 -16.82 31.29
CA GLU A 84 -8.00 -17.78 31.28
C GLU A 84 -6.73 -17.23 31.97
N SER A 85 -6.70 -15.93 32.29
CA SER A 85 -5.59 -15.28 33.01
C SER A 85 -5.76 -15.25 34.54
N VAL A 86 -6.74 -16.00 35.08
CA VAL A 86 -7.05 -16.11 36.52
C VAL A 86 -6.95 -17.56 36.99
#